data_AF-A0A7W0Q5Q4-F1
#
_entry.id   AF-A0A7W0Q5Q4-F1
#
_cell.length_a   1.000
_cell.length_b   1.000
_cell.length_c   1.000
_cell.angle_alpha   90.00
_cell.angle_beta   90.00
_cell.angle_gamma   90.00
#
_symmetry.space_group_name_H-M   'P 1'
#
loop_
_entity.id
_entity.type
_entity.pdbx_description
1 polymer ?
#
loop_
_entity_poly.entity_id
_entity_poly.type
_entity_poly.pdbx_seq_one_letter_code
_entity_poly.pdbx_strand_id
1 'polypeptide(L)' 'MLDAVAAGRPSEAGCPFCNHRPLTIEEVDFSTRISCSKCKKFIQGRFAP' A
#
# COMPACT_ATOMS: atom_id res chain seq x y z
N MET A 1 -7.78 -6.02 -3.87
CA MET A 1 -7.59 -5.79 -2.42
C MET A 1 -6.09 -5.87 -2.14
N LEU A 2 -5.61 -5.67 -0.91
CA LEU A 2 -4.19 -5.50 -0.57
C LEU A 2 -3.29 -6.69 -0.96
N ASP A 3 -3.89 -7.76 -1.47
CA ASP A 3 -3.27 -8.96 -2.05
C ASP A 3 -2.23 -8.63 -3.13
N ALA A 4 -2.46 -7.59 -3.94
CA ALA A 4 -1.50 -7.18 -4.96
C ALA A 4 -0.20 -6.65 -4.33
N VAL A 5 -0.28 -5.98 -3.17
CA VAL A 5 0.92 -5.52 -2.45
C VAL A 5 1.65 -6.69 -1.82
N ALA A 6 0.92 -7.62 -1.19
CA ALA A 6 1.50 -8.84 -0.64
C ALA A 6 2.16 -9.73 -1.71
N ALA A 7 1.60 -9.78 -2.91
CA ALA A 7 2.13 -10.53 -4.05
C ALA A 7 3.31 -9.83 -4.78
N GLY A 8 3.84 -8.73 -4.23
CA GLY A 8 4.94 -7.98 -4.87
C GLY A 8 4.52 -7.20 -6.11
N ARG A 9 3.22 -6.95 -6.31
CA ARG A 9 2.64 -6.18 -7.43
C ARG A 9 1.95 -4.90 -6.95
N PRO A 10 2.68 -4.00 -6.27
CA PRO A 10 2.08 -2.82 -5.66
C PRO A 10 1.51 -1.82 -6.65
N SER A 11 2.02 -1.82 -7.89
CA SER A 11 1.55 -0.98 -9.00
C SER A 11 0.10 -1.27 -9.41
N GLU A 12 -0.39 -2.48 -9.12
CA GLU A 12 -1.78 -2.88 -9.39
C GLU A 12 -2.73 -2.50 -8.24
N ALA A 13 -2.18 -2.12 -7.07
CA ALA A 13 -2.96 -1.76 -5.90
C ALA A 13 -3.51 -0.32 -6.00
N GLY A 14 -4.83 -0.19 -5.90
CA GLY A 14 -5.53 1.09 -5.76
C GLY A 14 -5.75 1.47 -4.30
N CYS A 15 -5.79 2.78 -4.02
CA CYS A 15 -6.11 3.27 -2.69
C CYS A 15 -7.48 2.76 -2.25
N PRO A 16 -7.59 2.01 -1.15
CA PRO A 16 -8.87 1.44 -0.72
C PRO A 16 -9.88 2.49 -0.24
N PHE A 17 -9.43 3.74 -0.04
CA PHE A 17 -10.27 4.83 0.43
C PHE A 17 -10.82 5.72 -0.68
N CYS A 18 -10.07 5.93 -1.75
CA CYS A 18 -10.43 6.87 -2.81
C CYS A 18 -10.22 6.33 -4.23
N ASN A 19 -9.89 5.04 -4.34
CA ASN A 19 -9.60 4.32 -5.58
C ASN A 19 -8.53 4.97 -6.49
N HIS A 20 -7.73 5.89 -5.92
CA HIS A 20 -6.65 6.57 -6.61
C HIS A 20 -5.42 5.66 -6.78
N ARG A 21 -4.73 5.83 -7.89
CA ARG A 21 -3.50 5.14 -8.27
C ARG A 21 -2.51 6.15 -8.86
N PRO A 22 -1.19 5.97 -8.71
CA PRO A 22 -0.51 4.89 -7.97
C PRO A 22 -0.44 5.12 -6.45
N LEU A 23 -0.19 4.06 -5.69
CA LEU A 23 0.11 4.12 -4.25
C LEU A 23 1.63 4.18 -4.03
N THR A 24 2.05 4.88 -2.98
CA THR A 24 3.44 4.89 -2.52
C THR A 24 3.62 3.78 -1.50
N ILE A 25 4.69 3.01 -1.62
CA ILE A 25 5.03 1.95 -0.67
C ILE A 25 6.41 2.19 -0.12
N GLU A 26 6.50 2.14 1.21
CA GLU A 26 7.71 2.39 1.96
C GLU A 26 7.88 1.26 2.98
N GLU A 27 9.08 0.69 3.05
CA GLU A 27 9.46 -0.23 4.13
C GLU A 27 9.95 0.61 5.31
N VAL A 28 9.26 0.50 6.44
CA VAL A 28 9.56 1.23 7.67
C VAL A 28 9.81 0.21 8.78
N ASP A 29 11.08 0.12 9.20
CA ASP A 29 11.61 -0.85 10.15
C ASP A 29 11.34 -2.30 9.72
N PHE A 30 10.25 -2.89 10.23
CA PHE A 30 9.80 -4.26 9.97
C PHE A 30 8.35 -4.29 9.47
N SER A 31 7.86 -3.17 8.95
CA SER A 31 6.50 -2.99 8.49
C SER A 31 6.49 -2.33 7.12
N THR A 32 5.49 -2.66 6.31
CA THR A 32 5.26 -2.00 5.04
C THR A 32 4.19 -0.95 5.22
N ARG A 33 4.50 0.28 4.84
CA ARG A 33 3.57 1.40 4.82
C ARG A 33 3.15 1.68 3.38
N ILE A 34 1.85 1.64 3.13
CA ILE A 34 1.24 1.91 1.84
C ILE A 34 0.47 3.22 1.98
N SER A 35 0.91 4.29 1.33
CA SER A 35 0.33 5.63 1.43
C SER A 35 -0.24 6.12 0.10
N CYS A 36 -1.32 6.92 0.19
CA CYS A 36 -1.94 7.55 -0.98
C CYS A 36 -1.65 9.04 -1.00
N SER A 37 -1.06 9.54 -2.08
CA SER A 37 -0.76 10.97 -2.28
C SER A 37 -2.00 11.86 -2.35
N LYS A 38 -3.13 11.34 -2.87
CA LYS A 38 -4.37 12.10 -3.06
C LYS A 38 -5.15 12.32 -1.76
N CYS A 39 -5.45 11.24 -1.04
CA CYS A 39 -6.26 11.34 0.18
C CYS A 39 -5.42 11.36 1.47
N LYS A 40 -4.09 11.28 1.36
CA LYS A 40 -3.12 11.27 2.47
C LYS A 40 -3.34 10.16 3.51
N LYS A 41 -4.20 9.17 3.21
CA LYS A 41 -4.42 7.99 4.05
C LYS A 41 -3.35 6.95 3.78
N PHE A 42 -3.06 6.14 4.79
CA PHE A 42 -2.11 5.06 4.69
C PHE A 42 -2.59 3.81 5.41
N ILE A 43 -2.04 2.66 5.02
CA ILE A 43 -2.17 1.38 5.70
C ILE A 43 -0.76 0.95 6.06
N GLN A 44 -0.54 0.60 7.31
CA GLN A 44 0.74 0.09 7.77
C GLN A 44 0.50 -1.26 8.42
N GLY A 45 1.30 -2.24 8.02
CA GLY A 45 1.17 -3.59 8.53
C GLY A 45 2.44 -4.38 8.27
N ARG A 46 2.58 -5.48 8.99
CA ARG A 46 3.60 -6.47 8.71
C ARG A 46 2.99 -7.48 7.74
N PHE A 47 3.45 -7.49 6.51
CA PHE A 47 3.06 -8.52 5.55
C PHE A 47 4.01 -9.70 5.80
N ALA A 48 3.47 -10.77 6.41
CA ALA A 48 4.21 -12.02 6.49
C ALA A 48 4.38 -12.59 5.07
N PRO A 49 5.54 -13.19 4.74
CA PRO A 49 5.76 -13.85 3.45
C PRO A 49 4.82 -15.04 3.24
#